data_AF-A0A1C6TV34-F1
#
_entry.id   AF-A0A1C6TV34-F1
#
_cell.length_a   1.000
_cell.length_b   1.000
_cell.length_c   1.000
_cell.angle_alpha   90.00
_cell.angle_beta   90.00
_cell.angle_gamma   90.00
#
_symmetry.space_group_name_H-M   'P 1'
#
loop_
_entity.id
_entity.type
_entity.pdbx_description
1 polymer ?
#
loop_
_entity_poly.entity_id
_entity_poly.type
_entity_poly.pdbx_seq_one_letter_code
_entity_poly.pdbx_strand_id
1 'polypeptide(L)'
;MSEGGGRTVGTAPAGPGGGVGRTGAADAGARDTAGAGAATGLADARGRRARVVFLVRVPASRTEAFLAAYEQIRHLVAGGVPGHLVDQVCRSSADPEQWLITSEWASLADFEAWERSPEHRDLVRPMRECFTDARSLRFVVHAQTPTPTPA
;
A
#
# COMPACT_ATOMS: atom_id res chain seq x y z
N MET A 1 -14.91 46.43 -38.71
CA MET A 1 -14.36 45.90 -39.97
C MET A 1 -13.90 44.49 -39.63
N SER A 2 -14.77 43.48 -39.71
CA SER A 2 -15.00 42.62 -40.91
C SER A 2 -13.68 42.08 -41.43
N GLU A 3 -13.43 40.76 -41.54
CA GLU A 3 -14.18 39.72 -42.26
C GLU A 3 -13.99 38.35 -41.55
N GLY A 4 -14.95 37.40 -41.56
CA GLY A 4 -15.20 36.42 -42.64
C GLY A 4 -14.20 35.26 -42.54
N GLY A 5 -14.53 33.99 -42.26
CA GLY A 5 -15.60 33.13 -42.77
C GLY A 5 -14.94 31.93 -43.45
N GLY A 6 -15.25 30.68 -43.05
CA GLY A 6 -14.64 29.51 -43.71
C GLY A 6 -15.02 28.16 -43.13
N ARG A 7 -16.24 27.69 -43.44
CA ARG A 7 -16.72 26.30 -43.29
C ARG A 7 -16.16 25.44 -44.43
N THR A 8 -15.77 24.18 -44.17
CA THR A 8 -15.92 23.05 -45.11
C THR A 8 -16.02 21.73 -44.35
N VAL A 9 -17.19 21.06 -44.36
CA VAL A 9 -17.63 19.97 -45.27
C VAL A 9 -17.35 18.60 -44.66
N GLY A 10 -18.43 17.96 -44.19
CA GLY A 10 -18.48 16.52 -43.97
C GLY A 10 -18.99 15.81 -45.22
N THR A 11 -18.47 14.61 -45.48
CA THR A 11 -19.00 13.68 -46.47
C THR A 11 -18.75 12.26 -45.99
N ALA A 12 -19.82 11.52 -45.70
CA ALA A 12 -19.84 10.06 -45.70
C ALA A 12 -20.16 9.55 -47.12
N PRO A 13 -19.79 8.32 -47.47
CA PRO A 13 -20.87 7.34 -47.68
C PRO A 13 -20.53 5.90 -47.24
N ALA A 14 -21.61 5.11 -47.15
CA ALA A 14 -21.67 3.69 -46.83
C ALA A 14 -21.79 2.81 -48.10
N GLY A 15 -21.45 1.52 -47.99
CA GLY A 15 -21.93 0.48 -48.93
C GLY A 15 -21.02 -0.77 -49.06
N PRO A 16 -21.54 -1.93 -49.53
CA PRO A 16 -21.66 -3.14 -48.70
C PRO A 16 -21.11 -4.44 -49.34
N GLY A 17 -21.16 -5.55 -48.59
CA GLY A 17 -21.08 -6.95 -49.06
C GLY A 17 -20.26 -7.82 -48.09
N GLY A 18 -20.78 -8.84 -47.42
CA GLY A 18 -21.82 -9.79 -47.79
C GLY A 18 -21.16 -11.13 -48.11
N GLY A 19 -21.14 -12.07 -47.16
CA GLY A 19 -20.51 -13.39 -47.37
C GLY A 19 -20.61 -14.31 -46.16
N VAL A 20 -21.58 -15.20 -46.20
CA VAL A 20 -22.07 -16.08 -45.13
C VAL A 20 -21.22 -17.36 -45.05
N GLY A 21 -20.99 -17.89 -43.85
CA GLY A 21 -20.43 -19.23 -43.63
C GLY A 21 -20.65 -19.72 -42.21
N ARG A 22 -21.78 -20.42 -41.98
CA ARG A 22 -22.14 -21.10 -40.71
C ARG A 22 -21.19 -22.29 -40.47
N THR A 23 -20.89 -22.59 -39.20
CA THR A 23 -21.27 -23.84 -38.48
C THR A 23 -20.44 -24.01 -37.20
N GLY A 24 -21.07 -24.48 -36.12
CA GLY A 24 -20.35 -25.11 -35.00
C GLY A 24 -20.86 -24.68 -33.63
N ALA A 25 -21.86 -25.38 -33.13
CA ALA A 25 -22.34 -25.26 -31.75
C ALA A 25 -21.32 -25.88 -30.76
N ALA A 26 -21.16 -25.25 -29.60
CA ALA A 26 -20.96 -25.94 -28.32
C ALA A 26 -21.31 -25.01 -27.16
N ASP A 27 -22.38 -25.39 -26.49
CA ASP A 27 -22.83 -24.96 -25.18
C ASP A 27 -21.76 -25.25 -24.11
N ALA A 28 -21.46 -24.25 -23.27
CA ALA A 28 -21.00 -24.48 -21.90
C ALA A 28 -21.29 -23.22 -21.07
N GLY A 29 -22.45 -23.24 -20.40
CA GLY A 29 -22.84 -22.21 -19.44
C GLY A 29 -21.78 -21.96 -18.35
N ALA A 30 -21.26 -20.74 -18.30
CA ALA A 30 -20.57 -20.21 -17.14
C ALA A 30 -21.63 -19.83 -16.10
N ARG A 31 -21.85 -20.73 -15.13
CA ARG A 31 -22.62 -20.41 -13.93
C ARG A 31 -21.79 -19.49 -13.04
N ASP A 32 -22.37 -18.36 -12.71
CA ASP A 32 -21.97 -17.49 -11.60
C ASP A 32 -21.77 -18.31 -10.32
N THR A 33 -20.57 -18.26 -9.78
CA THR A 33 -20.31 -18.50 -8.36
C THR A 33 -19.46 -17.36 -7.80
N ALA A 34 -19.99 -16.14 -7.85
CA ALA A 34 -19.56 -15.06 -6.98
C ALA A 34 -20.45 -15.08 -5.74
N GLY A 35 -19.91 -15.45 -4.58
CA GLY A 35 -20.72 -15.40 -3.35
C GLY A 35 -20.12 -15.94 -2.05
N ALA A 36 -18.96 -16.63 -2.06
CA ALA A 36 -18.39 -17.20 -0.82
C ALA A 36 -16.97 -16.71 -0.47
N GLY A 37 -16.22 -16.10 -1.40
CA GLY A 37 -14.80 -15.76 -1.19
C GLY A 37 -14.52 -14.48 -0.39
N ALA A 38 -15.48 -13.55 -0.30
CA ALA A 38 -15.25 -12.25 0.34
C ALA A 38 -15.26 -12.33 1.88
N ALA A 39 -16.08 -13.20 2.46
CA ALA A 39 -16.18 -13.35 3.91
C ALA A 39 -14.99 -14.15 4.50
N THR A 40 -14.45 -15.12 3.75
CA THR A 40 -13.29 -15.92 4.16
C THR A 40 -11.97 -15.13 4.10
N GLY A 41 -11.81 -14.23 3.13
CA GLY A 41 -10.60 -13.42 2.97
C GLY A 41 -10.35 -12.42 4.11
N LEU A 42 -11.42 -11.88 4.70
CA LEU A 42 -11.29 -10.92 5.82
C LEU A 42 -11.02 -11.62 7.18
N ALA A 43 -11.48 -12.88 7.33
CA ALA A 43 -11.23 -13.68 8.52
C ALA A 43 -9.79 -14.23 8.53
N ASP A 44 -9.29 -14.72 7.39
CA ASP A 44 -7.91 -15.16 7.20
C ASP A 44 -6.90 -14.02 7.45
N ALA A 45 -7.26 -12.80 7.04
CA ALA A 45 -6.45 -11.60 7.27
C ALA A 45 -6.22 -11.29 8.77
N ARG A 46 -7.08 -11.73 9.69
CA ARG A 46 -7.01 -11.36 11.11
C ARG A 46 -5.89 -12.08 11.87
N GLY A 47 -5.45 -13.24 11.38
CA GLY A 47 -4.33 -14.01 11.95
C GLY A 47 -3.05 -13.97 11.11
N ARG A 48 -3.06 -13.24 10.00
CA ARG A 48 -1.91 -13.14 9.09
C ARG A 48 -1.02 -11.99 9.47
N ARG A 49 0.30 -12.21 9.31
CA ARG A 49 1.30 -11.17 9.52
C ARG A 49 0.99 -9.95 8.68
N ALA A 50 1.24 -8.78 9.24
CA ALA A 50 1.04 -7.51 8.58
C ALA A 50 2.37 -6.79 8.35
N ARG A 51 2.39 -5.96 7.30
CA ARG A 51 3.50 -5.07 6.97
C ARG A 51 2.96 -3.64 6.93
N VAL A 52 3.54 -2.80 7.77
CA VAL A 52 3.29 -1.35 7.74
C VAL A 52 4.48 -0.69 7.06
N VAL A 53 4.18 0.21 6.13
CA VAL A 53 5.14 0.97 5.35
C VAL A 53 4.87 2.44 5.62
N PHE A 54 5.83 3.11 6.23
CA PHE A 54 5.75 4.52 6.59
C PHE A 54 6.77 5.32 5.79
N LEU A 55 6.28 5.99 4.75
CA LEU A 55 7.07 6.84 3.87
C LEU A 55 7.11 8.24 4.45
N VAL A 56 8.30 8.80 4.64
CA VAL A 56 8.46 10.13 5.23
C VAL A 56 9.47 10.97 4.45
N ARG A 57 9.24 12.29 4.43
CA ARG A 57 10.23 13.27 3.97
C ARG A 57 10.88 13.96 5.16
N VAL A 58 12.19 13.78 5.31
CA VAL A 58 12.99 14.35 6.40
C VAL A 58 13.94 15.38 5.80
N PRO A 59 13.79 16.68 6.11
CA PRO A 59 14.73 17.70 5.68
C PRO A 59 16.16 17.33 6.08
N ALA A 60 17.14 17.63 5.23
CA ALA A 60 18.54 17.29 5.51
C ALA A 60 19.00 17.76 6.90
N SER A 61 18.60 18.97 7.32
CA SER A 61 18.90 19.57 8.63
C SER A 61 18.29 18.85 9.84
N ARG A 62 17.32 17.96 9.63
CA ARG A 62 16.63 17.19 10.68
C ARG A 62 17.01 15.71 10.68
N THR A 63 17.88 15.27 9.77
CA THR A 63 18.24 13.86 9.60
C THR A 63 18.82 13.24 10.86
N GLU A 64 19.74 13.92 11.53
CA GLU A 64 20.37 13.40 12.75
C GLU A 64 19.35 13.23 13.89
N ALA A 65 18.51 14.24 14.09
CA ALA A 65 17.43 14.19 15.08
C ALA A 65 16.42 13.08 14.78
N PHE A 66 16.07 12.88 13.50
CA PHE A 66 15.22 11.79 13.06
C PHE A 66 15.80 10.42 13.39
N LEU A 67 17.08 10.18 13.04
CA LEU A 67 17.74 8.90 13.28
C LEU A 67 17.91 8.63 14.78
N ALA A 68 18.25 9.65 15.58
CA ALA A 68 18.34 9.53 17.03
C ALA A 68 16.99 9.17 17.67
N ALA A 69 15.90 9.85 17.25
CA ALA A 69 14.56 9.56 17.72
C ALA A 69 14.11 8.13 17.31
N TYR A 70 14.37 7.75 16.05
CA TYR A 70 14.05 6.41 15.54
C TYR A 70 14.80 5.32 16.31
N GLU A 71 16.10 5.49 16.57
CA GLU A 71 16.92 4.51 17.31
C GLU A 71 16.37 4.27 18.74
N GLN A 72 15.88 5.31 19.40
CA GLN A 72 15.24 5.16 20.72
C GLN A 72 13.92 4.41 20.62
N ILE A 73 13.06 4.78 19.67
CA ILE A 73 11.71 4.24 19.52
C ILE A 73 11.75 2.75 19.14
N ARG A 74 12.58 2.35 18.17
CA ARG A 74 12.58 0.99 17.63
C ARG A 74 12.88 -0.09 18.67
N HIS A 75 13.76 0.20 19.63
CA HIS A 75 14.10 -0.75 20.70
C HIS A 75 12.98 -0.86 21.73
N LEU A 76 12.32 0.26 22.06
CA LEU A 76 11.16 0.27 22.94
C LEU A 76 9.98 -0.49 22.32
N VAL A 77 9.76 -0.30 21.01
CA VAL A 77 8.73 -1.04 20.27
C VAL A 77 9.06 -2.53 20.20
N ALA A 78 10.29 -2.88 19.82
CA ALA A 78 10.72 -4.27 19.70
C ALA A 78 10.67 -5.04 21.03
N GLY A 79 10.96 -4.39 22.16
CA GLY A 79 10.94 -5.06 23.47
C GLY A 79 9.59 -5.00 24.20
N GLY A 80 8.74 -4.02 23.88
CA GLY A 80 7.59 -3.68 24.72
C GLY A 80 6.22 -3.79 24.05
N VAL A 81 6.15 -3.91 22.73
CA VAL A 81 4.87 -3.87 22.01
C VAL A 81 4.44 -5.27 21.56
N PRO A 82 3.32 -5.80 22.09
CA PRO A 82 2.80 -7.09 21.67
C PRO A 82 2.55 -7.16 20.17
N GLY A 83 2.95 -8.28 19.57
CA GLY A 83 2.75 -8.55 18.15
C GLY A 83 3.73 -7.84 17.20
N HIS A 84 4.60 -6.94 17.67
CA HIS A 84 5.66 -6.40 16.83
C HIS A 84 6.75 -7.47 16.56
N LEU A 85 7.23 -7.58 15.31
CA LEU A 85 8.19 -8.60 14.90
C LEU A 85 9.50 -8.02 14.34
N VAL A 86 9.41 -7.00 13.49
CA VAL A 86 10.57 -6.42 12.78
C VAL A 86 10.37 -4.93 12.62
N ASP A 87 11.43 -4.14 12.74
CA ASP A 87 11.45 -2.72 12.42
C ASP A 87 12.71 -2.37 11.60
N GLN A 88 12.56 -1.59 10.54
CA GLN A 88 13.66 -1.17 9.67
C GLN A 88 13.48 0.27 9.22
N VAL A 89 14.58 1.04 9.21
CA VAL A 89 14.67 2.35 8.57
C VAL A 89 15.53 2.22 7.32
N CYS A 90 15.06 2.82 6.24
CA CYS A 90 15.71 2.84 4.94
C CYS A 90 15.76 4.29 4.45
N ARG A 91 16.86 4.63 3.78
CA ARG A 91 16.99 5.87 3.02
C ARG A 91 16.84 5.55 1.54
N SER A 92 16.16 6.41 0.80
CA SER A 92 16.17 6.32 -0.67
C SER A 92 17.61 6.45 -1.18
N SER A 93 17.95 5.64 -2.20
CA SER A 93 19.24 5.75 -2.90
C SER A 93 19.31 6.94 -3.85
N ALA A 94 18.17 7.56 -4.17
CA ALA A 94 18.05 8.61 -5.18
C ALA A 94 17.64 9.99 -4.61
N ASP A 95 17.04 10.03 -3.41
CA ASP A 95 16.64 11.27 -2.74
C ASP A 95 17.10 11.25 -1.27
N PRO A 96 18.06 12.09 -0.87
CA PRO A 96 18.60 12.11 0.49
C PRO A 96 17.57 12.47 1.56
N GLU A 97 16.44 13.08 1.20
CA GLU A 97 15.38 13.47 2.13
C GLU A 97 14.22 12.47 2.15
N GLN A 98 14.21 11.47 1.27
CA GLN A 98 13.18 10.44 1.25
C GLN A 98 13.60 9.24 2.09
N TRP A 99 12.77 8.90 3.07
CA TRP A 99 12.99 7.79 3.98
C TRP A 99 11.78 6.87 4.02
N LEU A 100 12.03 5.63 4.43
CA LEU A 100 11.04 4.58 4.60
C LEU A 100 11.29 3.90 5.94
N ILE A 101 10.26 3.81 6.78
CA ILE A 101 10.24 2.89 7.92
C ILE A 101 9.32 1.73 7.56
N THR A 102 9.76 0.49 7.76
CA THR A 102 8.89 -0.68 7.65
C THR A 102 8.83 -1.43 8.96
N SER A 103 7.63 -1.82 9.38
CA SER A 103 7.43 -2.72 10.50
C SER A 103 6.61 -3.95 10.12
N GLU A 104 7.01 -5.10 10.65
CA GLU A 104 6.27 -6.35 10.54
C GLU A 104 5.60 -6.68 11.87
N TRP A 105 4.36 -7.16 11.78
CA TRP A 105 3.51 -7.45 12.92
C TRP A 105 2.90 -8.85 12.79
N ALA A 106 2.61 -9.50 13.92
CA ALA A 106 1.93 -10.79 13.98
C ALA A 106 0.53 -10.72 13.36
N SER A 107 -0.17 -9.60 13.53
CA SER A 107 -1.40 -9.27 12.82
C SER A 107 -1.53 -7.76 12.57
N LEU A 108 -2.41 -7.37 11.65
CA LEU A 108 -2.76 -5.95 11.46
C LEU A 108 -3.45 -5.37 12.70
N ALA A 109 -4.22 -6.19 13.41
CA ALA A 109 -4.94 -5.79 14.61
C ALA A 109 -3.97 -5.40 15.76
N ASP A 110 -2.83 -6.07 15.87
CA ASP A 110 -1.79 -5.73 16.86
C ASP A 110 -1.22 -4.34 16.60
N PHE A 111 -0.90 -4.03 15.33
CA PHE A 111 -0.46 -2.69 14.94
C PHE A 111 -1.54 -1.65 15.24
N GLU A 112 -2.79 -1.89 14.84
CA GLU A 112 -3.89 -0.94 15.05
C GLU A 112 -4.18 -0.72 16.54
N ALA A 113 -4.00 -1.74 17.39
CA ALA A 113 -4.15 -1.61 18.83
C ALA A 113 -3.05 -0.72 19.42
N TRP A 114 -1.80 -0.92 19.01
CA TRP A 114 -0.69 -0.06 19.39
C TRP A 114 -0.87 1.37 18.86
N GLU A 115 -1.24 1.54 17.59
CA GLU A 115 -1.40 2.86 16.97
C GLU A 115 -2.44 3.73 17.69
N ARG A 116 -3.52 3.11 18.16
CA ARG A 116 -4.61 3.78 18.91
C ARG A 116 -4.27 4.04 20.37
N SER A 117 -3.16 3.52 20.89
CA SER A 117 -2.77 3.67 22.28
C SER A 117 -2.25 5.09 22.57
N PRO A 118 -2.50 5.65 23.77
CA PRO A 118 -1.89 6.91 24.18
C PRO A 118 -0.35 6.86 24.18
N GLU A 119 0.21 5.71 24.58
CA GLU A 119 1.65 5.48 24.67
C GLU A 119 2.31 5.62 23.30
N HIS A 120 1.68 5.13 22.22
CA HIS A 120 2.19 5.31 20.87
C HIS A 120 2.33 6.80 20.51
N ARG A 121 1.29 7.61 20.75
CA ARG A 121 1.31 9.03 20.38
C ARG A 121 2.48 9.76 21.02
N ASP A 122 2.72 9.52 22.30
CA ASP A 122 3.74 10.23 23.06
C ASP A 122 5.13 9.70 22.73
N LEU A 123 5.26 8.38 22.53
CA LEU A 123 6.50 7.72 22.13
C LEU A 123 7.02 8.20 20.77
N VAL A 124 6.14 8.32 19.76
CA VAL A 124 6.58 8.65 18.40
C VAL A 124 6.66 10.15 18.13
N ARG A 125 6.21 11.00 19.06
CA ARG A 125 6.18 12.46 18.88
C ARG A 125 7.55 13.04 18.47
N PRO A 126 8.69 12.74 19.12
CA PRO A 126 9.98 13.33 18.73
C PRO A 126 10.37 13.01 17.28
N MET A 127 10.05 11.81 16.81
CA MET A 127 10.28 11.40 15.42
C MET A 127 9.32 12.12 14.45
N ARG A 128 8.05 12.31 14.84
CA ARG A 128 7.05 13.04 14.02
C ARG A 128 7.44 14.49 13.78
N GLU A 129 8.10 15.12 14.74
CA GLU A 129 8.59 16.51 14.62
C GLU A 129 9.80 16.66 13.68
N CYS A 130 10.30 15.57 13.09
CA CYS A 130 11.44 15.60 12.19
C CYS A 130 11.09 15.56 10.69
N PHE A 131 9.88 15.14 10.32
CA PHE A 131 9.47 15.03 8.91
C PHE A 131 8.41 16.08 8.52
N THR A 132 8.36 16.40 7.22
CA THR A 132 7.45 17.39 6.63
C THR A 132 6.28 16.76 5.89
N ASP A 133 6.43 15.53 5.43
CA ASP A 133 5.38 14.73 4.81
C ASP A 133 5.46 13.29 5.31
N ALA A 134 4.31 12.64 5.42
CA ALA A 134 4.20 11.27 5.91
C ALA A 134 3.01 10.54 5.31
N ARG A 135 3.23 9.29 4.87
CA ARG A 135 2.18 8.38 4.40
C ARG A 135 2.35 7.01 5.05
N SER A 136 1.28 6.53 5.67
CA SER A 136 1.21 5.19 6.28
C SER A 136 0.37 4.26 5.42
N LEU A 137 0.99 3.19 4.93
CA LEU A 137 0.36 2.15 4.14
C LEU A 137 0.37 0.84 4.95
N ARG A 138 -0.73 0.09 4.87
CA ARG A 138 -0.96 -1.15 5.64
C ARG A 138 -1.21 -2.29 4.66
N PHE A 139 -0.50 -3.39 4.85
CA PHE A 139 -0.60 -4.59 4.02
C PHE A 139 -0.68 -5.84 4.88
N VAL A 140 -1.41 -6.85 4.40
CA VAL A 140 -1.36 -8.20 4.97
C VAL A 140 -0.40 -9.03 4.11
N VAL A 141 0.53 -9.73 4.74
CA VAL A 141 1.48 -10.60 4.05
C VAL A 141 0.72 -11.77 3.42
N HIS A 142 0.82 -11.92 2.11
CA HIS A 142 0.12 -12.98 1.33
C HIS A 142 0.96 -14.20 1.05
N ALA A 143 2.26 -14.00 0.87
CA ALA A 143 3.26 -15.04 0.73
C ALA A 143 4.62 -14.46 1.16
N GLN A 144 5.54 -15.31 1.60
CA GLN A 144 6.88 -14.92 2.00
C GLN A 144 7.89 -16.02 1.63
N THR A 145 9.11 -15.64 1.26
CA THR A 145 10.23 -16.56 1.06
C THR A 145 11.51 -15.88 1.58
N PRO A 146 12.36 -16.58 2.36
CA PRO A 146 12.15 -17.92 2.93
C PRO A 146 10.95 -17.93 3.90
N THR A 147 10.40 -19.12 4.17
CA THR A 147 9.40 -19.28 5.22
C THR A 147 10.01 -18.77 6.54
N PRO A 148 9.34 -17.85 7.26
CA PRO A 148 9.87 -17.34 8.51
C PRO A 148 10.03 -18.50 9.50
N THR A 149 11.21 -18.61 10.11
CA THR A 149 11.47 -19.58 11.17
C THR A 149 10.56 -19.25 12.36
N PRO A 150 9.81 -20.21 12.92
CA PRO A 150 9.10 -20.00 14.18
C PRO A 150 10.11 -19.68 15.29
N ALA A 151 9.80 -18.68 16.12
CA ALA A 151 10.62 -18.24 17.24
C ALA A 151 10.69 -19.30 18.35
#